data_AF-A0A944AJK7-F1
#
_entry.id   AF-A0A944AJK7-F1
#
_cell.length_a   1.000
_cell.length_b   1.000
_cell.length_c   1.000
_cell.angle_alpha   90.00
_cell.angle_beta   90.00
_cell.angle_gamma   90.00
#
_symmetry.space_group_name_H-M   'P 1'
#
loop_
_entity.id
_entity.type
_entity.pdbx_description
1 polymer ?
#
loop_
_entity_poly.entity_id
_entity_poly.type
_entity_poly.pdbx_seq_one_letter_code
_entity_poly.pdbx_strand_id
1 'polypeptide(L)'
;MMKNYLQIMQESLMQKLDILSQIEEKSKEQGIMAAREDVTLEEIDANMDEKSALIDKLTQLDAGFEALFDNIRKELLDNKDAYKEQIRCIQELVSEVMAKSASIEALEARNKAAIEEIFRKRRKELQHRKNVSSAANSYYKTANKLSYVNPQFLDRKK
;
A
#
# COMPACT_ATOMS: atom_id res chain seq x y z
N MET A 1 -19.84 -33.19 -13.16
CA MET A 1 -20.19 -32.08 -12.25
C MET A 1 -19.09 -31.84 -11.23
N MET A 2 -18.86 -32.73 -10.25
CA MET A 2 -17.79 -32.57 -9.24
C MET A 2 -16.37 -32.32 -9.78
N LYS A 3 -15.91 -33.10 -10.78
CA LYS A 3 -14.58 -32.88 -11.39
C LYS A 3 -14.41 -31.47 -11.96
N ASN A 4 -15.47 -30.88 -12.50
CA ASN A 4 -15.45 -29.52 -13.04
C ASN A 4 -15.32 -28.49 -11.91
N TYR A 5 -16.10 -28.64 -10.83
CA TYR A 5 -15.95 -27.77 -9.65
C TYR A 5 -14.56 -27.83 -9.04
N LEU A 6 -13.98 -29.03 -8.89
CA LEU A 6 -12.62 -29.18 -8.36
C LEU A 6 -11.56 -28.55 -9.26
N GLN A 7 -11.74 -28.65 -10.57
CA GLN A 7 -10.88 -27.97 -11.53
C GLN A 7 -10.99 -26.44 -11.39
N ILE A 8 -12.21 -25.90 -11.28
CA ILE A 8 -12.42 -24.46 -11.05
C ILE A 8 -11.78 -24.01 -9.72
N MET A 9 -11.82 -24.81 -8.65
CA MET A 9 -11.12 -24.51 -7.40
C MET A 9 -9.61 -24.43 -7.59
N GLN A 10 -9.03 -25.38 -8.33
CA GLN A 10 -7.59 -25.38 -8.62
C GLN A 10 -7.20 -24.15 -9.43
N GLU A 11 -7.96 -23.83 -10.49
CA GLU A 11 -7.75 -22.64 -11.32
C GLU A 11 -7.88 -21.35 -10.48
N SER A 12 -8.86 -21.27 -9.58
CA SER A 12 -9.02 -20.15 -8.65
C SER A 12 -7.79 -19.99 -7.74
N LEU A 13 -7.27 -21.07 -7.16
CA LEU A 13 -6.07 -21.01 -6.31
C LEU A 13 -4.81 -20.63 -7.10
N MET A 14 -4.67 -21.12 -8.32
CA MET A 14 -3.57 -20.70 -9.21
C MET A 14 -3.65 -19.21 -9.55
N GLN A 15 -4.85 -18.67 -9.81
CA GLN A 15 -5.05 -17.24 -10.02
C GLN A 15 -4.71 -16.42 -8.76
N LYS A 16 -5.05 -16.93 -7.56
CA LYS A 16 -4.64 -16.28 -6.31
C LYS A 16 -3.12 -16.24 -6.16
N LEU A 17 -2.42 -17.32 -6.48
CA LEU A 17 -0.94 -17.36 -6.46
C LEU A 17 -0.31 -16.35 -7.43
N ASP A 18 -0.90 -16.19 -8.62
CA ASP A 18 -0.45 -15.19 -9.59
C ASP A 18 -0.64 -13.77 -9.06
N ILE A 19 -1.83 -13.44 -8.53
CA ILE A 19 -2.11 -12.14 -7.93
C ILE A 19 -1.17 -11.87 -6.74
N LEU A 20 -0.96 -12.86 -5.87
CA LEU A 20 -0.01 -12.76 -4.76
C LEU A 20 1.43 -12.53 -5.26
N SER A 21 1.79 -13.03 -6.43
CA SER A 21 3.09 -12.74 -7.06
C SER A 21 3.21 -11.32 -7.55
N GLN A 22 2.15 -10.79 -8.15
CA GLN A 22 2.09 -9.37 -8.53
C GLN A 22 2.13 -8.46 -7.28
N ILE A 23 1.40 -8.80 -6.21
CA ILE A 23 1.44 -8.04 -4.95
C ILE A 23 2.86 -8.09 -4.35
N GLU A 24 3.50 -9.25 -4.33
CA GLU A 24 4.87 -9.39 -3.82
C GLU A 24 5.86 -8.52 -4.61
N GLU A 25 5.76 -8.51 -5.95
CA GLU A 25 6.59 -7.66 -6.81
C GLU A 25 6.36 -6.18 -6.51
N LYS A 26 5.11 -5.73 -6.45
CA LYS A 26 4.75 -4.35 -6.08
C LYS A 26 5.24 -3.96 -4.69
N SER A 27 5.23 -4.91 -3.76
CA SER A 27 5.76 -4.73 -2.41
C SER A 27 7.29 -4.60 -2.44
N LYS A 28 8.00 -5.36 -3.27
CA LYS A 28 9.45 -5.19 -3.47
C LYS A 28 9.78 -3.85 -4.12
N GLU A 29 9.03 -3.45 -5.13
CA GLU A 29 9.13 -2.12 -5.77
C GLU A 29 8.97 -1.01 -4.72
N GLN A 30 7.95 -1.10 -3.86
CA GLN A 30 7.74 -0.13 -2.77
C GLN A 30 8.94 -0.05 -1.83
N GLY A 31 9.55 -1.18 -1.49
CA GLY A 31 10.77 -1.22 -0.67
C GLY A 31 11.95 -0.50 -1.33
N ILE A 32 12.12 -0.66 -2.65
CA ILE A 32 13.15 0.04 -3.43
C ILE A 32 12.84 1.54 -3.50
N MET A 33 11.58 1.91 -3.76
CA MET A 33 11.12 3.29 -3.74
C MET A 33 11.39 3.94 -2.38
N ALA A 34 11.19 3.23 -1.28
CA ALA A 34 11.43 3.75 0.06
C ALA A 34 12.92 3.97 0.38
N ALA A 35 13.83 3.33 -0.36
CA ALA A 35 15.27 3.54 -0.23
C ALA A 35 15.79 4.70 -1.09
N ARG A 36 14.99 5.21 -2.03
CA ARG A 36 15.34 6.34 -2.91
C ARG A 36 15.15 7.67 -2.19
N GLU A 37 16.11 8.59 -2.32
CA GLU A 37 16.00 9.94 -1.76
C GLU A 37 15.05 10.84 -2.57
N ASP A 38 14.88 10.55 -3.87
CA ASP A 38 14.12 11.35 -4.82
C ASP A 38 12.65 10.91 -4.97
N VAL A 39 12.21 9.88 -4.25
CA VAL A 39 10.85 9.33 -4.39
C VAL A 39 9.79 10.39 -4.12
N THR A 40 8.83 10.49 -5.04
CA THR A 40 7.68 11.39 -4.96
C THR A 40 6.52 10.75 -4.22
N LEU A 41 5.61 11.57 -3.68
CA LEU A 41 4.42 11.03 -3.02
C LEU A 41 3.48 10.38 -4.03
N GLU A 42 3.44 10.93 -5.24
CA GLU A 42 2.67 10.43 -6.37
C GLU A 42 3.11 9.03 -6.81
N GLU A 43 4.43 8.75 -6.81
CA GLU A 43 4.95 7.39 -7.07
C GLU A 43 4.51 6.39 -5.98
N ILE A 44 4.52 6.80 -4.71
CA ILE A 44 4.09 5.96 -3.59
C ILE A 44 2.59 5.68 -3.67
N ASP A 45 1.78 6.72 -3.92
CA ASP A 45 0.33 6.60 -4.05
C ASP A 45 -0.05 5.68 -5.22
N ALA A 46 0.58 5.84 -6.40
CA ALA A 46 0.34 4.98 -7.55
C ALA A 46 0.65 3.50 -7.25
N ASN A 47 1.77 3.22 -6.57
CA ASN A 47 2.10 1.85 -6.14
C ASN A 47 1.07 1.29 -5.15
N MET A 48 0.56 2.12 -4.22
CA MET A 48 -0.47 1.71 -3.26
C MET A 48 -1.82 1.43 -3.95
N ASP A 49 -2.21 2.24 -4.91
CA ASP A 49 -3.44 2.07 -5.69
C ASP A 49 -3.41 0.77 -6.51
N GLU A 50 -2.29 0.49 -7.20
CA GLU A 50 -2.11 -0.76 -7.95
C GLU A 50 -2.19 -1.98 -7.02
N LYS A 51 -1.55 -1.92 -5.85
CA LYS A 51 -1.66 -2.98 -4.83
C LYS A 51 -3.08 -3.15 -4.32
N SER A 52 -3.81 -2.05 -4.07
CA SER A 52 -5.20 -2.10 -3.62
C SER A 52 -6.08 -2.82 -4.65
N ALA A 53 -5.93 -2.50 -5.94
CA ALA A 53 -6.68 -3.17 -6.99
C ALA A 53 -6.39 -4.69 -7.08
N LEU A 54 -5.15 -5.10 -6.80
CA LEU A 54 -4.79 -6.52 -6.73
C LEU A 54 -5.40 -7.20 -5.49
N ILE A 55 -5.41 -6.54 -4.33
CA ILE A 55 -6.04 -7.05 -3.10
C ILE A 55 -7.56 -7.19 -3.29
N ASP A 56 -8.20 -6.24 -3.98
CA ASP A 56 -9.64 -6.32 -4.29
C ASP A 56 -9.94 -7.54 -5.17
N LYS A 57 -9.12 -7.80 -6.20
CA LYS A 57 -9.23 -9.01 -7.03
C LYS A 57 -9.03 -10.29 -6.21
N LEU A 58 -8.04 -10.30 -5.31
CA LEU A 58 -7.78 -11.43 -4.43
C LEU A 58 -9.00 -11.73 -3.54
N THR A 59 -9.59 -10.68 -2.95
CA THR A 59 -10.78 -10.76 -2.10
C THR A 59 -11.98 -11.31 -2.87
N GLN A 60 -12.17 -10.91 -4.13
CA GLN A 60 -13.23 -11.45 -4.98
C GLN A 60 -13.02 -12.95 -5.29
N LEU A 61 -11.78 -13.37 -5.57
CA LEU A 61 -11.46 -14.78 -5.77
C LEU A 61 -11.64 -15.60 -4.48
N ASP A 62 -11.34 -15.04 -3.31
CA ASP A 62 -11.59 -15.68 -2.02
C ASP A 62 -13.08 -15.93 -1.80
N ALA A 63 -13.92 -14.92 -2.00
CA ALA A 63 -15.38 -15.07 -1.88
C ALA A 63 -15.94 -16.11 -2.87
N GLY A 64 -15.46 -16.09 -4.12
CA GLY A 64 -15.88 -17.08 -5.13
C GLY A 64 -15.45 -18.51 -4.78
N PHE A 65 -14.25 -18.66 -4.24
CA PHE A 65 -13.71 -19.94 -3.79
C PHE A 65 -14.50 -20.51 -2.61
N GLU A 66 -14.80 -19.69 -1.59
CA GLU A 66 -15.60 -20.10 -0.43
C GLU A 66 -17.00 -20.55 -0.84
N ALA A 67 -17.68 -19.77 -1.68
CA ALA A 67 -19.00 -20.11 -2.18
C ALA A 67 -18.98 -21.44 -2.97
N LEU A 68 -17.96 -21.67 -3.78
CA LEU A 68 -17.83 -22.90 -4.56
C LEU A 68 -17.51 -24.10 -3.65
N PHE A 69 -16.65 -23.91 -2.65
CA PHE A 69 -16.33 -24.94 -1.65
C PHE A 69 -17.57 -25.36 -0.86
N ASP A 70 -18.35 -24.41 -0.36
CA ASP A 70 -19.56 -24.68 0.43
C ASP A 70 -20.58 -25.51 -0.34
N ASN A 71 -20.72 -25.25 -1.64
CA ASN A 71 -21.62 -25.99 -2.53
C ASN A 71 -21.19 -27.46 -2.71
N ILE A 72 -19.89 -27.72 -2.79
CA ILE A 72 -19.39 -29.08 -3.06
C ILE A 72 -19.00 -29.85 -1.80
N ARG A 73 -18.87 -29.18 -0.65
CA ARG A 73 -18.33 -29.77 0.58
C ARG A 73 -19.05 -31.05 1.02
N LYS A 74 -20.38 -31.10 0.91
CA LYS A 74 -21.16 -32.29 1.26
C LYS A 74 -20.85 -33.47 0.34
N GLU A 75 -20.94 -33.24 -0.98
CA GLU A 75 -20.66 -34.25 -2.00
C GLU A 75 -19.20 -34.73 -1.96
N LEU A 76 -18.28 -33.83 -1.61
CA LEU A 76 -16.87 -34.11 -1.41
C LEU A 76 -16.61 -35.03 -0.21
N LEU A 77 -17.36 -34.88 0.89
CA LEU A 77 -17.25 -35.74 2.07
C LEU A 77 -17.77 -37.15 1.78
N ASP A 78 -18.88 -37.25 1.04
CA ASP A 78 -19.52 -38.52 0.73
C ASP A 78 -18.73 -39.36 -0.30
N ASN A 79 -17.94 -38.71 -1.17
CA ASN A 79 -17.18 -39.37 -2.24
C ASN A 79 -15.65 -39.10 -2.18
N LYS A 80 -15.08 -38.93 -0.97
CA LYS A 80 -13.66 -38.57 -0.79
C LYS A 80 -12.66 -39.40 -1.59
N ASP A 81 -12.85 -40.72 -1.62
CA ASP A 81 -11.89 -41.64 -2.25
C ASP A 81 -11.80 -41.43 -3.76
N ALA A 82 -12.89 -41.03 -4.41
CA ALA A 82 -12.92 -40.80 -5.86
C ALA A 82 -12.17 -39.52 -6.28
N TYR A 83 -11.91 -38.60 -5.35
CA TYR A 83 -11.32 -37.29 -5.62
C TYR A 83 -10.05 -37.00 -4.80
N LYS A 84 -9.46 -38.03 -4.19
CA LYS A 84 -8.35 -37.92 -3.25
C LYS A 84 -7.16 -37.13 -3.80
N GLU A 85 -6.78 -37.39 -5.05
CA GLU A 85 -5.65 -36.70 -5.70
C GLU A 85 -5.95 -35.22 -5.95
N GLN A 86 -7.17 -34.89 -6.39
CA GLN A 86 -7.58 -33.49 -6.60
C GLN A 86 -7.64 -32.72 -5.28
N ILE A 87 -8.18 -33.35 -4.23
CA ILE A 87 -8.23 -32.77 -2.88
C ILE A 87 -6.83 -32.48 -2.37
N ARG A 88 -5.90 -33.42 -2.54
CA ARG A 88 -4.50 -33.24 -2.14
C ARG A 88 -3.85 -32.06 -2.88
N CYS A 89 -4.03 -31.98 -4.19
CA CYS A 89 -3.51 -30.87 -4.99
C CYS A 89 -4.10 -29.52 -4.52
N ILE A 90 -5.39 -29.44 -4.24
CA ILE A 90 -6.04 -28.24 -3.69
C ILE A 90 -5.43 -27.87 -2.33
N GLN A 91 -5.19 -28.85 -1.44
CA GLN A 91 -4.57 -28.61 -0.12
C GLN A 91 -3.14 -28.09 -0.23
N GLU A 92 -2.36 -28.62 -1.16
CA GLU A 92 -1.00 -28.14 -1.47
C GLU A 92 -1.05 -26.69 -1.95
N LEU A 93 -1.92 -26.37 -2.92
CA LEU A 93 -2.11 -25.01 -3.42
C LEU A 93 -2.58 -24.03 -2.33
N VAL A 94 -3.50 -24.44 -1.45
CA VAL A 94 -3.92 -23.63 -0.29
C VAL A 94 -2.74 -23.34 0.64
N SER A 95 -1.88 -24.34 0.87
CA SER A 95 -0.68 -24.17 1.72
C SER A 95 0.30 -23.18 1.09
N GLU A 96 0.50 -23.24 -0.23
CA GLU A 96 1.32 -22.28 -0.97
C GLU A 96 0.76 -20.85 -0.90
N VAL A 97 -0.56 -20.70 -1.11
CA VAL A 97 -1.26 -19.41 -0.98
C VAL A 97 -1.05 -18.80 0.41
N MET A 98 -1.21 -19.59 1.47
CA MET A 98 -1.01 -19.13 2.85
C MET A 98 0.45 -18.74 3.11
N ALA A 99 1.41 -19.56 2.69
CA ALA A 99 2.83 -19.26 2.87
C ALA A 99 3.24 -17.97 2.15
N LYS A 100 2.74 -17.78 0.93
CA LYS A 100 3.00 -16.57 0.12
C LYS A 100 2.36 -15.33 0.75
N SER A 101 1.13 -15.44 1.24
CA SER A 101 0.44 -14.37 1.95
C SER A 101 1.21 -13.91 3.20
N ALA A 102 1.69 -14.87 4.01
CA ALA A 102 2.49 -14.56 5.20
C ALA A 102 3.83 -13.87 4.85
N SER A 103 4.48 -14.29 3.75
CA SER A 103 5.69 -13.64 3.25
C SER A 103 5.43 -12.18 2.84
N ILE A 104 4.33 -11.93 2.13
CA ILE A 104 3.91 -10.59 1.71
C ILE A 104 3.59 -9.71 2.92
N GLU A 105 2.87 -10.24 3.91
CA GLU A 105 2.55 -9.50 5.14
C GLU A 105 3.82 -9.05 5.88
N ALA A 106 4.81 -9.93 5.98
CA ALA A 106 6.10 -9.58 6.57
C ALA A 106 6.86 -8.52 5.76
N LEU A 107 6.76 -8.55 4.43
CA LEU A 107 7.37 -7.55 3.55
C LEU A 107 6.67 -6.19 3.70
N GLU A 108 5.35 -6.17 3.67
CA GLU A 108 4.54 -4.95 3.82
C GLU A 108 4.70 -4.31 5.20
N ALA A 109 4.85 -5.08 6.26
CA ALA A 109 5.16 -4.55 7.59
C ALA A 109 6.49 -3.77 7.61
N ARG A 110 7.49 -4.23 6.86
CA ARG A 110 8.79 -3.54 6.72
C ARG A 110 8.65 -2.29 5.85
N ASN A 111 7.98 -2.41 4.71
CA ASN A 111 7.75 -1.29 3.80
C ASN A 111 6.98 -0.16 4.47
N LYS A 112 5.94 -0.49 5.24
CA LYS A 112 5.15 0.48 6.01
C LYS A 112 6.02 1.33 6.92
N ALA A 113 6.94 0.72 7.67
CA ALA A 113 7.83 1.46 8.55
C ALA A 113 8.74 2.43 7.77
N ALA A 114 9.25 2.03 6.61
CA ALA A 114 10.09 2.87 5.76
C ALA A 114 9.32 4.05 5.14
N ILE A 115 8.12 3.77 4.62
CA ILE A 115 7.22 4.76 4.01
C ILE A 115 6.73 5.78 5.05
N GLU A 116 6.36 5.34 6.26
CA GLU A 116 5.96 6.24 7.35
C GLU A 116 7.07 7.24 7.72
N GLU A 117 8.34 6.81 7.69
CA GLU A 117 9.47 7.69 7.95
C GLU A 117 9.67 8.72 6.83
N ILE A 118 9.47 8.34 5.56
CA ILE A 118 9.46 9.28 4.44
C ILE A 118 8.38 10.35 4.62
N PHE A 119 7.14 9.93 4.91
CA PHE A 119 6.04 10.86 5.18
C PHE A 119 6.33 11.78 6.37
N ARG A 120 7.02 11.28 7.40
CA ARG A 120 7.43 12.10 8.54
C ARG A 120 8.47 13.15 8.15
N LYS A 121 9.49 12.79 7.37
CA LYS A 121 10.53 13.72 6.87
C LYS A 121 9.92 14.81 5.99
N ARG A 122 9.12 14.43 4.99
CA ARG A 122 8.44 15.36 4.08
C ARG A 122 7.53 16.35 4.83
N ARG A 123 6.78 15.88 5.83
CA ARG A 123 5.94 16.76 6.68
C ARG A 123 6.75 17.79 7.46
N LYS A 124 7.91 17.40 8.03
CA LYS A 124 8.81 18.32 8.75
C LYS A 124 9.40 19.38 7.82
N GLU A 125 9.81 19.01 6.61
CA GLU A 125 10.30 19.94 5.59
C GLU A 125 9.25 20.99 5.21
N LEU A 126 8.01 20.56 4.96
CA LEU A 126 6.91 21.48 4.67
C LEU A 126 6.61 22.44 5.83
N GLN A 127 6.64 21.95 7.07
CA GLN A 127 6.47 22.79 8.27
C GLN A 127 7.61 23.80 8.42
N HIS A 128 8.86 23.38 8.22
CA HIS A 128 10.02 24.27 8.28
C HIS A 128 9.94 25.37 7.22
N ARG A 129 9.56 25.04 5.97
CA ARG A 129 9.33 26.03 4.91
C ARG A 129 8.26 27.06 5.27
N LYS A 130 7.14 26.62 5.86
CA LYS A 130 6.08 27.53 6.35
C LYS A 130 6.58 28.45 7.47
N ASN A 131 7.35 27.91 8.42
CA ASN A 131 7.91 28.67 9.53
C ASN A 131 8.93 29.73 9.05
N VAL A 132 9.85 29.37 8.14
CA VAL A 132 10.82 30.32 7.57
C VAL A 132 10.12 31.44 6.80
N SER A 133 9.09 31.11 6.00
CA SER A 133 8.28 32.12 5.31
C SER A 133 7.56 33.08 6.27
N SER A 134 6.97 32.54 7.35
CA SER A 134 6.29 33.34 8.38
C SER A 134 7.27 34.21 9.19
N ALA A 135 8.44 33.67 9.54
CA ALA A 135 9.50 34.41 10.20
C ALA A 135 10.03 35.53 9.32
N ALA A 136 10.37 35.26 8.06
CA ALA A 136 10.79 36.28 7.09
C ALA A 136 9.74 37.39 6.94
N ASN A 137 8.45 37.03 6.80
CA ASN A 137 7.37 38.01 6.76
C ASN A 137 7.27 38.85 8.05
N SER A 138 7.51 38.25 9.21
CA SER A 138 7.52 38.95 10.50
C SER A 138 8.75 39.87 10.64
N TYR A 139 9.92 39.45 10.15
CA TYR A 139 11.11 40.29 10.06
C TYR A 139 10.88 41.49 9.13
N TYR A 140 10.32 41.30 7.93
CA TYR A 140 9.98 42.41 7.03
C TYR A 140 8.96 43.38 7.63
N LYS A 141 7.90 42.86 8.28
CA LYS A 141 6.90 43.71 8.97
C LYS A 141 7.49 44.49 10.14
N THR A 142 8.41 43.90 10.90
CA THR A 142 9.03 44.54 12.07
C THR A 142 10.09 45.56 11.64
N ALA A 143 10.90 45.25 10.62
CA ALA A 143 11.86 46.17 10.01
C ALA A 143 11.17 47.39 9.38
N ASN A 144 10.03 47.20 8.70
CA ASN A 144 9.24 48.32 8.18
C ASN A 144 8.57 49.16 9.28
N LYS A 145 8.25 48.57 10.44
CA LYS A 145 7.75 49.32 11.60
C LYS A 145 8.84 50.15 12.30
N LEU A 146 10.10 49.69 12.29
CA LEU A 146 11.25 50.46 12.79
C LEU A 146 11.62 51.65 11.89
N SER A 147 11.19 51.66 10.62
CA SER A 147 11.32 52.81 9.71
C SER A 147 10.23 53.88 9.92
N TYR A 148 9.22 53.61 10.76
CA TYR A 148 8.17 54.57 11.11
C TYR A 148 8.45 55.25 12.47
N VAL A 149 9.71 55.65 12.70
CA VAL A 149 10.02 56.68 13.70
C VAL A 149 10.05 58.02 12.96
N ASN A 150 8.91 58.68 13.01
CA ASN A 150 8.58 60.04 12.59
C ASN A 150 9.81 60.99 12.47
N PRO A 151 10.22 61.45 11.27
CA PRO A 151 11.17 62.55 11.13
C PRO A 151 10.41 63.87 11.36
N GLN A 152 10.01 64.10 12.61
CA GLN A 152 9.31 65.32 13.02
C GLN A 152 10.27 66.42 13.48
N PHE A 153 11.48 66.50 12.93
CA PHE A 153 12.36 67.65 13.12
C PHE A 153 13.23 67.80 11.90
N LEU A 154 12.77 68.57 10.92
CA LEU A 154 13.62 69.48 10.15
C LEU A 154 12.71 70.60 9.65
N ASP A 155 12.52 71.53 10.59
CA ASP A 155 12.02 72.88 10.40
C ASP A 155 12.58 73.47 9.09
N ARG A 156 11.68 73.77 8.16
CA ARG A 156 11.97 74.49 6.94
C ARG A 156 12.33 75.93 7.31
N LYS A 157 13.62 76.26 7.34
CA LYS A 157 14.06 77.65 7.38
C LYS A 157 14.78 78.06 6.10
N LYS A 158 14.13 79.07 5.48
CA LYS A 158 14.58 80.17 4.62
C LYS A 158 15.53 79.85 3.46
#